data_AF-A0A9P5VAI2-F1
#
_entry.id   AF-A0A9P5VAI2-F1
#
_cell.length_a   1.000
_cell.length_b   1.000
_cell.length_c   1.000
_cell.angle_alpha   90.00
_cell.angle_beta   90.00
_cell.angle_gamma   90.00
#
_symmetry.space_group_name_H-M   'P 1'
#
loop_
_entity.id
_entity.type
_entity.pdbx_description
1 polymer ?
#
loop_
_entity_poly.entity_id
_entity_poly.type
_entity_poly.pdbx_seq_one_letter_code
_entity_poly.pdbx_strand_id
1 'polypeptide(L)'
;MAVGKNKRLSKGKKGLKKKVVDPFTRKDWYDIKAPSTFEVRNVGKTLVNRTQGMKNANDALKGRVLEISLADLNKSEEHSFRKIKLRVDEVQGKNCLTNFHGMDMTSDKLRSMVRKWQSIIEAHVDVKTTDGYLLRLFAVAFTKKGVHQVKKTTYAQTAQIRQIRKKMFEIMTAQASSCDLKELVQKFVPEVIGSEIEKSCKSIYPLRDVFVRKVKILKAPKFDLGKLLELHSGADVENTTGAKVERKDFKEPAVLAEV
;
A
#
# COMPACT_ATOMS: atom_id res chain seq x y z
N MET A 1 -57.32 26.84 55.41
CA MET A 1 -57.57 27.63 54.17
C MET A 1 -56.38 28.56 53.99
N ALA A 2 -55.63 28.65 52.89
CA ALA A 2 -55.85 28.24 51.52
C ALA A 2 -54.54 27.68 50.89
N VAL A 3 -54.71 26.65 50.07
CA VAL A 3 -53.69 26.00 49.25
C VAL A 3 -53.42 26.86 48.02
N GLY A 4 -52.32 27.60 48.00
CA GLY A 4 -51.88 28.43 46.87
C GLY A 4 -50.93 27.67 45.93
N LYS A 5 -51.50 27.04 44.91
CA LYS A 5 -50.79 26.37 43.81
C LYS A 5 -49.93 27.36 43.00
N ASN A 6 -48.64 27.53 43.31
CA ASN A 6 -47.67 28.02 42.33
C ASN A 6 -47.13 26.88 41.47
N LYS A 7 -48.01 26.44 40.57
CA LYS A 7 -47.77 25.48 39.50
C LYS A 7 -47.17 26.23 38.31
N ARG A 8 -45.85 26.44 38.32
CA ARG A 8 -44.97 26.60 37.13
C ARG A 8 -43.54 26.93 37.57
N LEU A 9 -42.84 25.90 38.06
CA LEU A 9 -41.41 25.77 37.76
C LEU A 9 -41.27 26.00 36.26
N SER A 10 -40.66 27.12 35.87
CA SER A 10 -40.29 27.36 34.48
C SER A 10 -39.55 26.11 34.03
N LYS A 11 -40.15 25.40 33.07
CA LYS A 11 -39.62 24.15 32.54
C LYS A 11 -38.16 24.45 32.19
N GLY A 12 -37.23 23.84 32.93
CA GLY A 12 -35.83 23.83 32.55
C GLY A 12 -35.79 23.54 31.06
N LYS A 13 -35.19 24.46 30.29
CA LYS A 13 -35.05 24.35 28.84
C LYS A 13 -34.57 22.92 28.58
N LYS A 14 -35.50 22.03 28.19
CA LYS A 14 -35.20 20.67 27.75
C LYS A 14 -34.13 20.89 26.70
N GLY A 15 -32.91 20.46 27.01
CA GLY A 15 -31.72 20.73 26.21
C GLY A 15 -32.12 20.61 24.75
N LEU A 16 -31.97 21.71 24.01
CA LEU A 16 -32.41 21.86 22.63
C LEU A 16 -32.07 20.54 21.92
N LYS A 17 -33.09 19.73 21.59
CA LYS A 17 -32.86 18.41 20.97
C LYS A 17 -31.93 18.68 19.81
N LYS A 18 -30.67 18.21 19.91
CA LYS A 18 -29.68 18.39 18.84
C LYS A 18 -30.38 17.94 17.58
N LYS A 19 -30.54 18.86 16.62
CA LYS A 19 -31.18 18.57 15.33
C LYS A 19 -30.53 17.28 14.83
N VAL A 20 -31.35 16.26 14.59
CA VAL A 20 -30.88 14.98 14.08
C VAL A 20 -30.41 15.27 12.66
N VAL A 21 -29.11 15.51 12.53
CA VAL A 21 -28.44 15.81 11.26
C VAL A 21 -27.69 14.56 10.87
N ASP A 22 -27.90 14.12 9.64
CA ASP A 22 -27.21 12.95 9.09
C ASP A 22 -25.69 13.13 9.20
N PRO A 23 -24.97 12.23 9.88
CA PRO A 23 -23.52 12.27 9.98
C PRO A 23 -22.79 12.38 8.63
N PHE A 24 -23.33 11.84 7.53
CA PHE A 24 -22.69 11.92 6.22
C PHE A 24 -22.65 13.33 5.64
N THR A 25 -23.57 14.21 6.02
CA THR A 25 -23.57 15.63 5.59
C THR A 25 -22.33 16.40 6.07
N ARG A 26 -21.65 15.88 7.11
CA ARG A 26 -20.45 16.47 7.70
C ARG A 26 -19.17 15.89 7.12
N LYS A 27 -19.24 14.96 6.17
CA LYS A 27 -18.08 14.27 5.63
C LYS A 27 -17.72 14.78 4.24
N ASP A 28 -16.43 14.87 3.99
CA ASP A 28 -15.87 15.14 2.67
C ASP A 28 -15.16 13.91 2.13
N TRP A 29 -15.24 13.75 0.82
CA TRP A 29 -14.62 12.67 0.06
C TRP A 29 -13.28 13.10 -0.49
N TYR A 30 -12.31 12.21 -0.36
CA TYR A 30 -10.94 12.34 -0.82
C TYR A 30 -10.58 11.16 -1.71
N ASP A 31 -9.82 11.40 -2.77
CA ASP A 31 -9.36 10.39 -3.71
C ASP A 31 -7.99 9.88 -3.28
N ILE A 32 -7.80 8.56 -3.24
CA ILE A 32 -6.55 7.91 -2.87
C ILE A 32 -5.72 7.70 -4.14
N LYS A 33 -4.49 8.23 -4.13
CA LYS A 33 -3.53 8.10 -5.22
C LYS A 33 -2.40 7.14 -4.83
N ALA A 34 -2.21 6.07 -5.61
CA ALA A 34 -1.05 5.20 -5.54
C ALA A 34 0.19 5.87 -6.15
N PRO A 35 1.41 5.50 -5.72
CA PRO A 35 2.66 5.90 -6.39
C PRO A 35 2.70 5.46 -7.86
N SER A 36 3.52 6.15 -8.66
CA SER A 36 3.72 5.86 -10.08
C SER A 36 4.45 4.54 -10.35
N THR A 37 4.82 3.78 -9.33
CA THR A 37 5.33 2.40 -9.46
C THR A 37 4.25 1.41 -9.86
N PHE A 38 2.98 1.77 -9.67
CA PHE A 38 1.81 0.96 -10.04
C PHE A 38 1.13 1.57 -11.26
N GLU A 39 0.47 0.74 -12.05
CA GLU A 39 -0.22 1.19 -13.27
C GLU A 39 -1.48 2.00 -12.94
N VAL A 40 -2.29 1.52 -11.98
CA VAL A 40 -3.52 2.17 -11.56
C VAL A 40 -3.22 3.14 -10.43
N ARG A 41 -3.26 4.43 -10.76
CA ARG A 41 -3.02 5.50 -9.80
C ARG A 41 -4.22 5.78 -8.91
N ASN A 42 -5.44 5.71 -9.44
CA ASN A 42 -6.67 5.97 -8.69
C ASN A 42 -7.15 4.68 -8.03
N VAL A 43 -6.89 4.55 -6.74
CA VAL A 43 -7.18 3.30 -6.02
C VAL A 43 -8.60 3.27 -5.46
N GLY A 44 -9.10 4.42 -5.03
CA GLY A 44 -10.42 4.52 -4.43
C GLY A 44 -10.64 5.83 -3.72
N LYS A 45 -11.66 5.86 -2.86
CA LYS A 45 -12.05 7.05 -2.11
C LYS A 45 -12.08 6.79 -0.61
N THR A 46 -11.77 7.82 0.17
CA THR A 46 -11.94 7.80 1.62
C THR A 46 -12.71 9.03 2.07
N LEU A 47 -13.50 8.85 3.12
CA LEU A 47 -14.35 9.89 3.69
C LEU A 47 -13.85 10.26 5.09
N VAL A 48 -13.80 11.56 5.36
CA VAL A 48 -13.38 12.13 6.65
C VAL A 48 -14.30 13.27 7.04
N ASN A 49 -14.45 13.52 8.33
CA ASN A 49 -15.20 14.68 8.81
C ASN A 49 -14.56 15.97 8.29
N ARG A 50 -15.40 16.91 7.85
CA ARG A 50 -14.99 18.27 7.49
C ARG A 50 -14.17 18.89 8.61
N THR A 51 -13.15 19.64 8.22
CA THR A 51 -12.38 20.45 9.16
C THR A 51 -13.32 21.39 9.91
N GLN A 52 -13.32 21.30 11.23
CA GLN A 52 -14.15 22.14 12.10
C GLN A 52 -13.33 22.58 13.32
N GLY A 53 -13.14 23.89 13.45
CA GLY A 53 -12.33 24.48 14.51
C GLY A 53 -10.91 23.92 14.50
N MET A 54 -10.46 23.38 15.63
CA MET A 54 -9.11 22.83 15.82
C MET A 54 -8.93 21.40 15.27
N LYS A 55 -9.98 20.75 14.75
CA LYS A 55 -9.89 19.40 14.19
C LYS A 55 -9.71 19.45 12.68
N ASN A 56 -8.49 19.22 12.22
CA ASN A 56 -8.17 19.20 10.79
C ASN A 56 -8.46 17.83 10.16
N ALA A 57 -9.08 17.83 8.98
CA ALA A 57 -9.31 16.61 8.20
C ALA A 57 -7.99 15.94 7.77
N ASN A 58 -6.97 16.74 7.46
CA ASN A 58 -5.67 16.24 7.00
C ASN A 58 -5.00 15.36 8.06
N ASP A 59 -5.04 15.76 9.32
CA ASP A 59 -4.42 15.00 10.42
C ASP A 59 -5.12 13.64 10.63
N ALA A 60 -6.42 13.58 10.34
CA ALA A 60 -7.18 12.33 10.41
C ALA A 60 -6.99 11.43 9.19
N LEU A 61 -6.51 11.96 8.06
CA LEU A 61 -6.19 11.23 6.83
C LEU A 61 -4.77 10.68 6.85
N LYS A 62 -3.80 11.50 7.26
CA LYS A 62 -2.39 11.11 7.35
C LYS A 62 -2.22 9.94 8.32
N GLY A 63 -1.35 8.99 7.97
CA GLY A 63 -1.10 7.79 8.75
C GLY A 63 -2.10 6.66 8.56
N ARG A 64 -3.20 6.84 7.81
CA ARG A 64 -4.07 5.73 7.42
C ARG A 64 -3.29 4.76 6.55
N VAL A 65 -3.38 3.47 6.87
CA VAL A 65 -2.82 2.38 6.07
C VAL A 65 -3.96 1.69 5.34
N LEU A 66 -3.85 1.66 4.02
CA LEU A 66 -4.80 1.06 3.09
C LEU A 66 -4.22 -0.26 2.61
N GLU A 67 -5.01 -1.31 2.63
CA GLU A 67 -4.63 -2.64 2.13
C GLU A 67 -5.38 -2.89 0.83
N ILE A 68 -4.65 -3.02 -0.28
CA ILE A 68 -5.20 -3.16 -1.63
C ILE A 68 -4.57 -4.38 -2.29
N SER A 69 -5.32 -5.06 -3.16
CA SER A 69 -4.77 -6.15 -3.96
C SER A 69 -3.80 -5.62 -5.01
N LEU A 70 -2.70 -6.34 -5.25
CA LEU A 70 -1.78 -6.00 -6.34
C LEU A 70 -2.45 -6.15 -7.71
N ALA A 71 -3.46 -7.01 -7.83
CA ALA A 71 -4.24 -7.14 -9.06
C ALA A 71 -4.98 -5.85 -9.40
N ASP A 72 -5.56 -5.16 -8.41
CA ASP A 72 -6.26 -3.90 -8.62
C ASP A 72 -5.31 -2.75 -8.97
N LEU A 73 -4.05 -2.85 -8.54
CA LEU A 73 -3.02 -1.83 -8.79
C LEU A 73 -2.35 -2.00 -10.17
N ASN A 74 -2.24 -3.22 -10.70
CA ASN A 74 -1.52 -3.52 -11.96
C ASN A 74 -2.38 -4.26 -13.01
N LYS A 75 -3.70 -4.35 -12.82
CA LYS A 75 -4.66 -5.03 -13.71
C LYS A 75 -4.28 -6.47 -14.09
N SER A 76 -3.53 -7.16 -13.24
CA SER A 76 -3.09 -8.53 -13.46
C SER A 76 -3.65 -9.46 -12.39
N GLU A 77 -4.52 -10.39 -12.80
CA GLU A 77 -5.23 -11.29 -11.90
C GLU A 77 -4.32 -12.35 -11.24
N GLU A 78 -3.20 -12.69 -11.89
CA GLU A 78 -2.21 -13.63 -11.35
C GLU A 78 -1.69 -13.21 -9.97
N HIS A 79 -1.63 -11.90 -9.72
CA HIS A 79 -1.10 -11.32 -8.50
C HIS A 79 -2.19 -10.97 -7.46
N SER A 80 -3.42 -11.46 -7.63
CA SER A 80 -4.55 -11.15 -6.73
C SER A 80 -4.31 -11.56 -5.27
N PHE A 81 -3.47 -12.58 -5.04
CA PHE A 81 -3.11 -13.04 -3.70
C PHE A 81 -2.15 -12.11 -2.95
N ARG A 82 -1.57 -11.11 -3.61
CA ARG A 82 -0.63 -10.17 -2.99
C ARG A 82 -1.36 -8.92 -2.55
N LYS A 83 -1.16 -8.55 -1.29
CA LYS A 83 -1.74 -7.36 -0.68
C LYS A 83 -0.65 -6.32 -0.45
N ILE A 84 -0.83 -5.14 -1.03
CA ILE A 84 0.05 -3.99 -0.82
C ILE A 84 -0.56 -3.10 0.24
N LYS A 85 0.26 -2.68 1.20
CA LYS A 85 -0.10 -1.70 2.21
C LYS A 85 0.44 -0.35 1.79
N LEU A 86 -0.45 0.60 1.56
CA LEU A 86 -0.13 1.97 1.20
C LEU A 86 -0.51 2.89 2.38
N ARG A 87 0.43 3.70 2.86
CA ARG A 87 0.18 4.69 3.92
C ARG A 87 -0.05 6.06 3.29
N VAL A 88 -1.07 6.79 3.75
CA VAL A 88 -1.26 8.20 3.37
C VAL A 88 -0.25 9.06 4.11
N ASP A 89 0.67 9.67 3.38
CA ASP A 89 1.71 10.54 3.97
C ASP A 89 1.37 12.03 3.79
N GLU A 90 0.79 12.42 2.65
CA GLU A 90 0.42 13.81 2.37
C GLU A 90 -0.97 13.92 1.73
N VAL A 91 -1.64 15.06 1.93
CA VAL A 91 -2.95 15.36 1.33
C VAL A 91 -2.85 16.67 0.54
N GLN A 92 -3.09 16.61 -0.77
CA GLN A 92 -3.08 17.74 -1.68
C GLN A 92 -4.50 18.03 -2.17
N GLY A 93 -5.12 19.07 -1.64
CA GLY A 93 -6.53 19.36 -1.90
C GLY A 93 -7.41 18.17 -1.49
N LYS A 94 -8.01 17.48 -2.46
CA LYS A 94 -8.80 16.26 -2.24
C LYS A 94 -8.04 14.96 -2.54
N ASN A 95 -6.78 15.04 -2.96
CA ASN A 95 -5.96 13.87 -3.29
C ASN A 95 -5.10 13.46 -2.09
N CYS A 96 -5.20 12.20 -1.67
CA CYS A 96 -4.33 11.58 -0.68
C CYS A 96 -3.16 10.89 -1.39
N LEU A 97 -1.95 11.42 -1.23
CA LEU A 97 -0.73 10.81 -1.75
C LEU A 97 -0.26 9.72 -0.80
N THR A 98 -0.09 8.52 -1.35
CA THR A 98 0.32 7.36 -0.56
C THR A 98 1.76 6.94 -0.84
N ASN A 99 2.38 6.28 0.13
CA ASN A 99 3.68 5.65 0.01
C ASN A 99 3.59 4.17 0.38
N PHE A 100 4.52 3.36 -0.11
CA PHE A 100 4.60 1.95 0.24
C PHE A 100 4.89 1.80 1.74
N HIS A 101 4.09 0.99 2.43
CA HIS A 101 4.23 0.70 3.86
C HIS A 101 4.58 -0.77 4.14
N GLY A 102 4.19 -1.67 3.24
CA GLY A 102 4.49 -3.09 3.38
C GLY A 102 3.74 -3.95 2.37
N MET A 103 4.01 -5.24 2.42
CA MET A 103 3.40 -6.24 1.55
C MET A 103 3.05 -7.48 2.38
N ASP A 104 1.93 -8.12 2.08
CA ASP A 104 1.56 -9.41 2.67
C ASP A 104 0.90 -10.29 1.61
N MET A 105 0.73 -11.57 1.92
CA MET A 105 -0.06 -12.48 1.10
C MET A 105 -1.43 -12.74 1.72
N THR A 106 -2.41 -13.08 0.88
CA THR A 106 -3.70 -13.57 1.36
C THR A 106 -3.54 -14.91 2.08
N SER A 107 -4.43 -15.17 3.03
CA SER A 107 -4.35 -16.36 3.89
C SER A 107 -4.69 -17.65 3.12
N ASP A 108 -5.58 -17.58 2.14
CA ASP A 108 -5.96 -18.66 1.23
C ASP A 108 -4.75 -19.13 0.41
N LYS A 109 -3.99 -18.21 -0.21
CA LYS A 109 -2.79 -18.58 -0.98
C LYS A 109 -1.76 -19.26 -0.10
N LEU A 110 -1.47 -18.71 1.09
CA LEU A 110 -0.55 -19.33 2.05
C LEU A 110 -0.99 -20.73 2.45
N ARG A 111 -2.27 -20.93 2.76
CA ARG A 111 -2.83 -22.23 3.13
C ARG A 111 -2.78 -23.23 1.97
N SER A 112 -2.93 -22.78 0.72
CA SER A 112 -2.89 -23.66 -0.46
C SER A 112 -1.50 -24.23 -0.78
N MET A 113 -0.44 -23.47 -0.44
CA MET A 113 0.96 -23.87 -0.64
C MET A 113 1.45 -24.85 0.45
N VAL A 114 0.97 -24.66 1.68
CA VAL A 114 1.30 -25.51 2.82
C VAL A 114 0.56 -26.86 2.68
N ARG A 115 1.27 -27.84 2.13
CA ARG A 115 0.79 -29.23 1.98
C ARG A 115 1.61 -30.18 2.85
N LYS A 116 1.05 -31.36 3.12
CA LYS A 116 1.77 -32.48 3.77
C LYS A 116 2.85 -33.03 2.82
N TRP A 117 3.82 -33.77 3.38
CA TRP A 117 4.84 -34.53 2.64
C TRP A 117 5.94 -33.72 1.96
N GLN A 118 6.13 -32.47 2.37
CA GLN A 118 7.19 -31.58 1.93
C GLN A 118 7.74 -30.78 3.12
N SER A 119 8.95 -30.27 2.99
CA SER A 119 9.55 -29.38 3.99
C SER A 119 9.16 -27.93 3.71
N ILE A 120 8.93 -27.18 4.78
CA ILE A 120 8.73 -25.72 4.74
C ILE A 120 10.05 -25.07 5.14
N ILE A 121 10.51 -24.13 4.33
CA ILE A 121 11.74 -23.37 4.58
C ILE A 121 11.35 -21.90 4.69
N GLU A 122 11.47 -21.37 5.90
CA GLU A 122 11.21 -19.96 6.20
C GLU A 122 12.51 -19.23 6.48
N ALA A 123 12.61 -17.99 6.00
CA ALA A 123 13.71 -17.08 6.20
C ALA A 123 13.17 -15.67 6.49
N HIS A 124 13.81 -14.96 7.43
CA HIS A 124 13.55 -13.54 7.66
C HIS A 124 14.86 -12.77 7.77
N VAL A 125 14.90 -11.56 7.20
CA VAL A 125 16.07 -10.68 7.22
C VAL A 125 15.63 -9.25 7.45
N ASP A 126 16.42 -8.54 8.26
CA ASP A 126 16.33 -7.09 8.40
C ASP A 126 17.37 -6.44 7.49
N VAL A 127 16.93 -5.60 6.55
CA VAL A 127 17.78 -4.92 5.57
C VAL A 127 17.47 -3.43 5.58
N LYS A 128 18.52 -2.62 5.46
CA LYS A 128 18.39 -1.18 5.25
C LYS A 128 18.56 -0.88 3.77
N THR A 129 17.61 -0.15 3.18
CA THR A 129 17.69 0.34 1.80
C THR A 129 18.58 1.58 1.72
N THR A 130 18.97 1.97 0.52
CA THR A 130 19.83 3.14 0.23
C THR A 130 19.21 4.46 0.68
N ASP A 131 17.90 4.62 0.53
CA ASP A 131 17.11 5.76 0.98
C ASP A 131 16.82 5.77 2.50
N GLY A 132 17.27 4.75 3.24
CA GLY A 132 17.29 4.73 4.70
C GLY A 132 16.08 4.07 5.37
N TYR A 133 15.20 3.38 4.62
CA TYR A 133 14.17 2.53 5.21
C TYR A 133 14.79 1.26 5.79
N LEU A 134 14.34 0.87 6.99
CA LEU A 134 14.69 -0.42 7.58
C LEU A 134 13.51 -1.37 7.38
N LEU A 135 13.71 -2.40 6.56
CA LEU A 135 12.71 -3.36 6.14
C LEU A 135 12.98 -4.73 6.77
N ARG A 136 11.92 -5.43 7.17
CA ARG A 136 11.96 -6.87 7.48
C ARG A 136 11.27 -7.64 6.36
N LEU A 137 12.06 -8.42 5.63
CA LEU A 137 11.59 -9.29 4.56
C LEU A 137 11.41 -10.71 5.11
N PHE A 138 10.28 -11.33 4.81
CA PHE A 138 9.99 -12.72 5.10
C PHE A 138 9.86 -13.48 3.79
N ALA A 139 10.66 -14.51 3.61
CA ALA A 139 10.59 -15.39 2.47
C ALA A 139 10.19 -16.81 2.91
N VAL A 140 9.42 -17.48 2.07
CA VAL A 140 8.99 -18.86 2.26
C VAL A 140 9.30 -19.64 0.99
N ALA A 141 9.70 -20.89 1.16
CA ALA A 141 9.93 -21.84 0.09
C ALA A 141 9.47 -23.23 0.51
N PHE A 142 9.08 -24.04 -0.47
CA PHE A 142 8.69 -25.42 -0.27
C PHE A 142 9.57 -26.34 -1.12
N THR A 143 9.82 -27.55 -0.64
CA THR A 143 10.54 -28.55 -1.43
C THR A 143 9.69 -29.03 -2.61
N LYS A 144 10.33 -29.21 -3.77
CA LYS A 144 9.69 -29.72 -4.99
C LYS A 144 9.91 -31.22 -5.10
N LYS A 145 8.84 -31.94 -5.45
CA LYS A 145 8.92 -33.36 -5.78
C LYS A 145 9.61 -33.55 -7.13
N GLY A 146 10.59 -34.44 -7.20
CA GLY A 146 11.21 -34.83 -8.46
C GLY A 146 10.23 -35.59 -9.36
N VAL A 147 10.36 -35.43 -10.69
CA VAL A 147 9.45 -36.05 -11.68
C VAL A 147 9.42 -37.56 -11.55
N HIS A 148 10.59 -38.20 -11.39
CA HIS A 148 10.72 -39.66 -11.28
C HIS A 148 10.81 -40.15 -9.82
N GLN A 149 10.38 -39.33 -8.86
CA GLN A 149 10.47 -39.68 -7.44
C GLN A 149 9.34 -40.62 -7.02
N VAL A 150 9.69 -41.88 -6.72
CA VAL A 150 8.76 -42.90 -6.20
C VAL A 150 8.25 -42.56 -4.80
N LYS A 151 9.12 -42.07 -3.92
CA LYS A 151 8.73 -41.68 -2.55
C LYS A 151 7.69 -40.56 -2.58
N LYS A 152 6.64 -40.70 -1.76
CA LYS A 152 5.61 -39.66 -1.58
C LYS A 152 6.14 -38.42 -0.87
N THR A 153 7.14 -38.59 0.01
CA THR A 153 7.71 -37.53 0.85
C THR A 153 8.93 -36.88 0.20
N THR A 154 9.04 -35.57 0.39
CA THR A 154 10.09 -34.70 -0.16
C THR A 154 10.70 -33.86 0.94
N TYR A 155 11.29 -34.53 1.93
CA TYR A 155 11.89 -33.85 3.07
C TYR A 155 13.36 -33.54 2.80
N ALA A 156 13.72 -32.26 2.95
CA ALA A 156 15.11 -31.83 2.95
C ALA A 156 15.75 -32.14 4.32
N GLN A 157 17.02 -32.53 4.32
CA GLN A 157 17.76 -32.74 5.56
C GLN A 157 18.03 -31.40 6.27
N THR A 158 18.24 -31.44 7.58
CA THR A 158 18.50 -30.23 8.39
C THR A 158 19.68 -29.40 7.87
N ALA A 159 20.75 -30.06 7.39
CA ALA A 159 21.91 -29.39 6.80
C ALA A 159 21.55 -28.63 5.51
N GLN A 160 20.76 -29.25 4.62
CA GLN A 160 20.28 -28.63 3.38
C GLN A 160 19.38 -27.43 3.68
N ILE A 161 18.47 -27.54 4.66
CA ILE A 161 17.60 -26.43 5.08
C ILE A 161 18.42 -25.23 5.56
N ARG A 162 19.48 -25.47 6.35
CA ARG A 162 20.38 -24.40 6.81
C ARG A 162 21.14 -23.74 5.65
N GLN A 163 21.64 -24.53 4.69
CA GLN A 163 22.31 -23.99 3.51
C GLN A 163 21.36 -23.17 2.62
N ILE A 164 20.13 -23.64 2.42
CA ILE A 164 19.10 -22.90 1.66
C ILE A 164 18.78 -21.58 2.36
N ARG A 165 18.56 -21.59 3.69
CA ARG A 165 18.33 -20.35 4.46
C ARG A 165 19.48 -19.36 4.33
N LYS A 166 20.73 -19.84 4.36
CA LYS A 166 21.91 -18.99 4.15
C LYS A 166 21.87 -18.29 2.79
N LYS A 167 21.59 -19.03 1.71
CA LYS A 167 21.44 -18.45 0.36
C LYS A 167 20.26 -17.49 0.26
N MET A 168 19.13 -17.79 0.91
CA MET A 168 17.98 -16.87 0.98
C MET A 168 18.39 -15.55 1.63
N PHE A 169 19.13 -15.59 2.73
CA PHE A 169 19.62 -14.39 3.40
C PHE A 169 20.56 -13.58 2.51
N GLU A 170 21.53 -14.23 1.88
CA GLU A 170 22.50 -13.57 0.98
C GLU A 170 21.79 -12.85 -0.17
N ILE A 171 20.88 -13.51 -0.88
CA ILE A 171 20.17 -12.94 -2.03
C ILE A 171 19.23 -11.81 -1.60
N MET A 172 18.47 -12.00 -0.51
CA MET A 172 17.55 -10.98 -0.01
C MET A 172 18.31 -9.73 0.44
N THR A 173 19.43 -9.88 1.15
CA THR A 173 20.27 -8.75 1.56
C THR A 173 20.90 -8.07 0.35
N ALA A 174 21.46 -8.80 -0.60
CA ALA A 174 22.09 -8.24 -1.78
C ALA A 174 21.10 -7.39 -2.60
N GLN A 175 19.92 -7.94 -2.91
CA GLN A 175 18.93 -7.27 -3.75
C GLN A 175 18.25 -6.07 -3.07
N ALA A 176 18.11 -6.10 -1.74
CA ALA A 176 17.43 -5.05 -0.98
C ALA A 176 18.35 -3.93 -0.47
N SER A 177 19.63 -4.23 -0.21
CA SER A 177 20.59 -3.20 0.26
C SER A 177 21.13 -2.32 -0.86
N SER A 178 21.11 -2.80 -2.10
CA SER A 178 21.60 -2.05 -3.27
C SER A 178 20.57 -1.10 -3.88
N CYS A 179 19.32 -1.14 -3.43
CA CYS A 179 18.19 -0.49 -4.10
C CYS A 179 17.42 0.44 -3.17
N ASP A 180 16.84 1.48 -3.75
CA ASP A 180 15.86 2.34 -3.10
C ASP A 180 14.53 1.61 -2.93
N LEU A 181 13.65 2.14 -2.06
CA LEU A 181 12.33 1.53 -1.83
C LEU A 181 11.51 1.41 -3.12
N LYS A 182 11.61 2.40 -4.01
CA LYS A 182 10.92 2.44 -5.31
C LYS A 182 11.31 1.25 -6.19
N GLU A 183 12.60 1.04 -6.39
CA GLU A 183 13.14 -0.05 -7.19
C GLU A 183 12.86 -1.42 -6.55
N LEU A 184 12.95 -1.49 -5.22
CA LEU A 184 12.69 -2.71 -4.49
C LEU A 184 11.22 -3.16 -4.63
N VAL A 185 10.27 -2.22 -4.62
CA VAL A 185 8.86 -2.51 -4.92
C VAL A 185 8.69 -3.02 -6.35
N GLN A 186 9.38 -2.45 -7.33
CA GLN A 186 9.38 -2.94 -8.71
C GLN A 186 9.96 -4.36 -8.83
N LYS A 187 10.89 -4.77 -7.96
CA LYS A 187 11.37 -6.16 -7.90
C LYS A 187 10.37 -7.11 -7.21
N PHE A 188 9.57 -6.62 -6.27
CA PHE A 188 8.57 -7.44 -5.59
C PHE A 188 7.41 -7.83 -6.49
N VAL A 189 6.95 -6.95 -7.37
CA VAL A 189 5.79 -7.17 -8.26
C VAL A 189 5.96 -8.41 -9.14
N PRO A 190 7.01 -8.53 -9.98
CA PRO A 190 7.30 -9.71 -10.80
C PRO A 190 8.06 -10.81 -10.04
N GLU A 191 8.23 -10.68 -8.72
CA GLU A 191 8.82 -11.71 -7.86
C GLU A 191 10.28 -12.11 -8.19
N VAL A 192 11.08 -11.16 -8.69
CA VAL A 192 12.47 -11.40 -9.13
C VAL A 192 13.32 -12.08 -8.05
N ILE A 193 13.18 -11.62 -6.80
CA ILE A 193 13.90 -12.18 -5.65
C ILE A 193 13.55 -13.66 -5.42
N GLY A 194 12.26 -14.02 -5.60
CA GLY A 194 11.82 -15.41 -5.46
C GLY A 194 12.43 -16.32 -6.51
N SER A 195 12.42 -15.86 -7.78
CA SER A 195 13.02 -16.59 -8.90
C SER A 195 14.53 -16.78 -8.73
N GLU A 196 15.24 -15.77 -8.25
CA GLU A 196 16.69 -15.82 -8.01
C GLU A 196 17.07 -16.80 -6.89
N ILE A 197 16.27 -16.83 -5.82
CA ILE A 197 16.40 -17.82 -4.74
C ILE A 197 16.18 -19.23 -5.29
N GLU A 198 15.14 -19.45 -6.11
CA GLU A 198 14.85 -20.75 -6.69
C GLU A 198 16.02 -21.26 -7.56
N LYS A 199 16.54 -20.41 -8.45
CA LYS A 199 17.69 -20.73 -9.32
C LYS A 199 18.94 -21.09 -8.51
N SER A 200 19.26 -20.28 -7.50
CA SER A 200 20.47 -20.47 -6.68
C SER A 200 20.39 -21.67 -5.75
N CYS A 201 19.20 -22.03 -5.29
CA CYS A 201 18.98 -23.15 -4.37
C CYS A 201 18.81 -24.49 -5.10
N LYS A 202 18.52 -24.49 -6.41
CA LYS A 202 18.32 -25.70 -7.23
C LYS A 202 19.47 -26.71 -7.12
N SER A 203 20.72 -26.24 -6.94
CA SER A 203 21.91 -27.08 -6.75
C SER A 203 21.92 -27.81 -5.40
N ILE A 204 21.27 -27.29 -4.35
CA ILE A 204 21.20 -27.92 -3.02
C ILE A 204 19.99 -28.86 -2.96
N TYR A 205 18.82 -28.31 -3.28
CA TYR A 205 17.55 -29.04 -3.31
C TYR A 205 16.57 -28.29 -4.21
N PRO A 206 15.80 -28.97 -5.07
CA PRO A 206 14.81 -28.31 -5.92
C PRO A 206 13.67 -27.71 -5.07
N LEU A 207 13.41 -26.42 -5.25
CA LEU A 207 12.34 -25.69 -4.56
C LEU A 207 11.15 -25.46 -5.50
N ARG A 208 10.00 -25.16 -4.90
CA ARG A 208 8.80 -24.64 -5.55
C ARG A 208 8.17 -23.58 -4.67
N ASP A 209 7.32 -22.73 -5.27
CA ASP A 209 6.53 -21.74 -4.55
C ASP A 209 7.41 -20.86 -3.64
N VAL A 210 8.47 -20.29 -4.23
CA VAL A 210 9.43 -19.43 -3.52
C VAL A 210 8.97 -17.99 -3.60
N PHE A 211 8.52 -17.44 -2.47
CA PHE A 211 7.97 -16.09 -2.43
C PHE A 211 8.49 -15.26 -1.27
N VAL A 212 8.56 -13.94 -1.50
CA VAL A 212 8.60 -12.94 -0.41
C VAL A 212 7.19 -12.84 0.16
N ARG A 213 6.91 -13.63 1.19
CA ARG A 213 5.60 -13.72 1.85
C ARG A 213 5.15 -12.39 2.46
N LYS A 214 6.06 -11.67 3.11
CA LYS A 214 5.72 -10.48 3.87
C LYS A 214 6.86 -9.49 3.92
N VAL A 215 6.54 -8.21 3.83
CA VAL A 215 7.47 -7.09 3.98
C VAL A 215 6.90 -6.14 5.01
N LYS A 216 7.71 -5.79 6.01
CA LYS A 216 7.37 -4.79 7.02
C LYS A 216 8.38 -3.66 6.98
N ILE A 217 7.91 -2.42 7.00
CA ILE A 217 8.76 -1.29 7.39
C ILE A 217 8.86 -1.29 8.91
N LEU A 218 10.08 -1.40 9.43
CA LEU A 218 10.37 -1.29 10.87
C LEU A 218 10.72 0.15 11.25
N LYS A 219 11.51 0.82 10.42
CA LYS A 219 11.84 2.24 10.59
C LYS A 219 11.76 2.93 9.24
N ALA A 220 11.06 4.06 9.20
CA ALA A 220 11.05 4.97 8.07
C ALA A 220 12.04 6.12 8.32
N PRO A 221 12.72 6.64 7.29
CA PRO A 221 13.50 7.86 7.40
C PRO A 221 12.58 9.06 7.68
N LYS A 222 13.18 10.22 7.98
CA LYS A 222 12.43 11.47 8.17
C LYS A 222 11.62 11.77 6.90
N PHE A 223 10.37 12.18 7.10
CA PHE A 223 9.48 12.52 6.00
C PHE A 223 10.07 13.63 5.14
N ASP A 224 10.10 13.39 3.83
CA ASP A 224 10.57 14.32 2.82
C ASP A 224 9.50 14.46 1.74
N LEU A 225 8.98 15.68 1.60
CA LEU A 225 7.93 15.98 0.63
C LEU A 225 8.44 15.87 -0.81
N GLY A 226 9.70 16.20 -1.08
CA GLY A 226 10.29 16.14 -2.41
C GLY A 226 10.29 14.71 -2.95
N LYS A 227 10.82 13.77 -2.15
CA LYS A 227 10.83 12.34 -2.49
C LYS A 227 9.42 11.78 -2.68
N LEU A 228 8.45 12.21 -1.88
CA LEU A 228 7.06 11.79 -2.06
C LEU A 228 6.49 12.32 -3.39
N LEU A 229 6.75 13.58 -3.72
CA LEU A 229 6.30 14.18 -4.97
C LEU A 229 6.92 13.48 -6.19
N GLU A 230 8.20 13.10 -6.13
CA GLU A 230 8.89 12.32 -7.18
C GLU A 230 8.27 10.93 -7.39
N LEU A 231 7.78 10.29 -6.32
CA LEU A 231 7.03 9.03 -6.42
C LEU A 231 5.67 9.21 -7.11
N HIS A 232 5.17 10.44 -7.17
CA HIS A 232 3.87 10.81 -7.74
C HIS A 232 3.99 11.68 -9.01
N SER A 233 5.21 11.99 -9.46
CA SER A 233 5.48 12.88 -10.60
C SER A 233 5.40 12.16 -11.96
N GLY A 234 4.65 11.06 -12.05
CA GLY A 234 4.35 10.34 -13.28
C GLY A 234 2.95 10.67 -13.82
N ALA A 235 2.89 11.00 -15.11
CA ALA A 235 1.74 11.08 -16.03
C ALA A 235 0.58 12.08 -15.76
N ASP A 236 0.28 12.53 -14.53
CA ASP A 236 -0.89 13.45 -14.32
C ASP A 236 -0.61 14.79 -13.62
N VAL A 237 0.66 15.15 -13.37
CA VAL A 237 0.94 16.54 -12.96
C VAL A 237 0.60 17.51 -14.10
N GLU A 238 0.61 17.06 -15.36
CA GLU A 238 0.14 17.85 -16.51
C GLU A 238 -1.39 18.02 -16.54
N ASN A 239 -2.17 17.06 -16.03
CA ASN A 239 -3.63 17.10 -16.12
C ASN A 239 -4.32 17.81 -14.94
N THR A 240 -3.59 18.12 -13.86
CA THR A 240 -4.16 18.80 -12.68
C THR A 240 -3.45 20.11 -12.30
N THR A 241 -2.31 20.41 -12.92
CA THR A 241 -1.65 21.71 -12.81
C THR A 241 -1.35 22.25 -14.22
N GLY A 242 -2.35 22.89 -14.81
CA GLY A 242 -2.20 23.72 -16.01
C GLY A 242 -2.51 22.99 -17.32
N ALA A 243 -3.80 22.90 -17.67
CA ALA A 243 -4.15 22.82 -19.08
C ALA A 243 -3.50 24.01 -19.79
N LYS A 244 -2.56 23.73 -20.69
CA LYS A 244 -1.95 24.73 -21.57
C LYS A 244 -3.10 25.31 -22.40
N VAL A 245 -3.59 26.49 -22.03
CA VAL A 245 -4.53 27.22 -22.86
C VAL A 245 -3.80 27.51 -24.16
N GLU A 246 -4.19 26.83 -25.25
CA GLU A 246 -3.80 27.26 -26.58
C GLU A 246 -4.28 28.71 -26.72
N ARG A 247 -3.33 29.64 -26.75
CA ARG A 247 -3.62 31.02 -27.14
C ARG A 247 -4.08 30.96 -28.59
N LYS A 248 -5.38 30.83 -28.81
CA LYS A 248 -5.98 31.26 -30.07
C LYS A 248 -5.72 32.75 -30.16
N ASP A 249 -5.00 33.16 -31.18
CA ASP A 249 -4.67 34.55 -31.46
C ASP A 249 -5.94 35.40 -31.32
N PHE A 250 -5.89 36.37 -30.42
CA PHE A 250 -6.97 37.31 -30.20
C PHE A 250 -7.13 38.13 -31.48
N LYS A 251 -8.22 37.88 -32.22
CA LYS A 251 -8.61 38.67 -33.38
C LYS A 251 -9.56 39.76 -32.89
N GLU A 252 -9.11 41.02 -32.95
CA GLU A 252 -9.93 42.19 -32.62
C GLU A 252 -11.22 42.18 -33.47
N PRO A 253 -12.40 42.43 -32.86
CA PRO A 253 -13.62 42.57 -33.63
C PRO A 253 -13.57 43.87 -34.45
N ALA A 254 -13.96 43.78 -35.72
CA ALA A 254 -14.06 44.95 -36.60
C ALA A 254 -15.01 46.00 -36.03
N VAL A 255 -14.57 47.25 -36.05
CA VAL A 255 -15.34 48.41 -35.59
C VAL A 255 -16.65 48.48 -36.38
N LEU A 256 -17.79 48.44 -35.67
CA LEU A 256 -19.10 48.65 -36.26
C LEU A 256 -19.17 50.11 -36.73
N ALA A 257 -19.36 50.31 -38.04
CA ALA A 257 -19.69 51.60 -38.60
C ALA A 257 -21.08 52.03 -38.09
N GLU A 258 -21.15 53.22 -37.52
CA GLU A 258 -22.40 53.87 -37.11
C GLU A 258 -23.30 54.09 -38.32
N VAL A 259 -24.56 53.65 -38.21
CA VAL A 259 -25.72 54.18 -38.94
C VAL A 259 -26.89 54.23 -37.98
#